data_AF-A0A0C2FSN6-F1
#
_entry.id   AF-A0A0C2FSN6-F1
#
_cell.length_a   1.000
_cell.length_b   1.000
_cell.length_c   1.000
_cell.angle_alpha   90.00
_cell.angle_beta   90.00
_cell.angle_gamma   90.00
#
_symmetry.space_group_name_H-M   'P 1'
#
loop_
_entity.id
_entity.type
_entity.pdbx_description
1 polymer ?
#
loop_
_entity_poly.entity_id
_entity_poly.type
_entity_poly.pdbx_seq_one_letter_code
_entity_poly.pdbx_strand_id
1 'polypeptide(L)' 'MFNWLPSYFHETFPKAQGVSLVGVAICLFVVPGTSSFVPALLVFSLAMACRGLHHGGVSVNPHDFAPHHTGA' A
#
# COMPACT_ATOMS: atom_id res chain seq x y z
N MET A 1 -0.12 1.67 27.46
CA MET A 1 -0.35 2.55 26.30
C MET A 1 -0.05 1.96 24.89
N PHE A 2 0.53 0.75 24.70
CA PHE A 2 0.77 0.17 23.35
C PHE A 2 -0.18 -0.98 22.93
N ASN A 3 -1.21 -1.29 23.72
CA ASN A 3 -2.01 -2.50 23.49
C ASN A 3 -2.85 -2.49 22.20
N TRP A 4 -3.09 -1.30 21.62
CA TRP A 4 -3.83 -1.14 20.36
C TRP A 4 -2.94 -1.16 19.12
N LEU A 5 -1.62 -1.00 19.28
CA LEU A 5 -0.68 -0.99 18.16
C LEU A 5 -0.70 -2.31 17.38
N PRO A 6 -0.64 -3.50 18.04
CA PRO A 6 -0.75 -4.77 17.33
C PRO A 6 -2.08 -4.91 16.60
N SER A 7 -3.18 -4.47 17.23
CA SER A 7 -4.52 -4.53 16.64
C SER A 7 -4.67 -3.62 15.42
N TYR A 8 -4.23 -2.37 15.49
CA TYR A 8 -4.28 -1.43 14.35
C TYR A 8 -3.57 -1.98 13.12
N PHE A 9 -2.37 -2.52 13.34
CA PHE A 9 -1.59 -3.13 12.28
C PHE A 9 -2.24 -4.42 11.77
N HIS A 10 -2.73 -5.28 12.66
CA HIS A 10 -3.45 -6.49 12.29
C HIS A 10 -4.70 -6.23 11.43
N GLU A 11 -5.45 -5.15 11.71
CA GLU A 11 -6.64 -4.79 10.94
C GLU A 11 -6.31 -4.05 9.63
N THR A 12 -5.26 -3.22 9.64
CA THR A 12 -4.96 -2.31 8.52
C THR A 12 -4.00 -2.92 7.50
N PHE A 13 -3.01 -3.71 7.92
CA PHE A 13 -2.07 -4.37 7.01
C PHE A 13 -2.76 -5.28 5.99
N PRO A 14 -3.63 -6.24 6.35
CA PRO A 14 -4.24 -7.12 5.36
C PRO A 14 -5.07 -6.33 4.33
N LYS A 15 -5.74 -5.26 4.76
CA LYS A 15 -6.50 -4.38 3.86
C LYS A 15 -5.58 -3.62 2.89
N ALA A 16 -4.49 -3.04 3.38
CA ALA A 16 -3.51 -2.34 2.56
C ALA A 16 -2.76 -3.29 1.59
N GLN A 17 -2.40 -4.48 2.07
CA GLN A 17 -1.79 -5.53 1.27
C GLN A 17 -2.73 -6.00 0.15
N GLY A 18 -4.01 -6.21 0.45
CA GLY A 18 -5.03 -6.58 -0.53
C GLY A 18 -5.23 -5.51 -1.61
N VAL A 19 -5.34 -4.24 -1.23
CA VAL A 19 -5.49 -3.13 -2.19
C VAL A 19 -4.30 -3.03 -3.14
N SER A 20 -3.08 -3.18 -2.63
CA SER A 20 -1.86 -3.21 -3.46
C SER A 20 -1.86 -4.38 -4.44
N LEU A 21 -2.20 -5.59 -3.98
CA LEU A 21 -2.22 -6.79 -4.82
C LEU A 21 -3.28 -6.69 -5.94
N VAL A 22 -4.45 -6.15 -5.62
CA VAL A 22 -5.53 -5.90 -6.59
C VAL A 22 -5.10 -4.86 -7.62
N GLY A 23 -4.44 -3.77 -7.21
CA GLY A 23 -3.90 -2.77 -8.13
C GLY A 23 -2.89 -3.36 -9.12
N VAL A 24 -1.97 -4.21 -8.62
CA VAL A 24 -1.01 -4.94 -9.46
C VAL A 24 -1.72 -5.88 -10.43
N ALA A 25 -2.72 -6.64 -9.97
CA ALA A 25 -3.47 -7.58 -10.81
C ALA A 25 -4.22 -6.86 -11.96
N ILE A 26 -4.84 -5.72 -11.68
CA ILE A 26 -5.52 -4.90 -12.70
C ILE A 26 -4.51 -4.40 -13.74
N CYS A 27 -3.36 -3.88 -13.31
CA CYS A 27 -2.31 -3.44 -14.24
C CYS A 27 -1.83 -4.58 -15.13
N LEU A 28 -1.55 -5.77 -14.58
CA LEU A 28 -1.14 -6.92 -15.38
C LEU A 28 -2.22 -7.41 -16.34
N PHE A 29 -3.51 -7.28 -15.99
CA PHE A 29 -4.62 -7.64 -16.89
C PHE A 29 -4.76 -6.67 -18.07
N VAL A 30 -4.37 -5.41 -17.90
CA VAL A 30 -4.44 -4.37 -18.95
C VAL A 30 -3.25 -4.44 -19.93
N VAL A 31 -2.07 -4.89 -19.48
CA VAL A 31 -0.85 -4.97 -20.32
C VAL A 31 -1.04 -5.72 -21.67
N PRO A 32 -1.70 -6.89 -21.73
CA PRO A 32 -1.89 -7.63 -22.99
C PRO A 32 -2.64 -6.85 -24.07
N GLY A 33 -3.47 -5.87 -23.68
CA GLY A 33 -4.24 -5.03 -24.61
C GLY A 33 -3.45 -3.85 -25.18
N THR A 34 -2.20 -3.64 -24.75
CA THR A 34 -1.38 -2.52 -25.20
C THR A 34 -0.45 -2.93 -26.35
N SER A 35 -0.67 -2.36 -27.55
CA SER A 35 0.20 -2.58 -28.72
C SER A 35 1.34 -1.57 -28.85
N SER A 36 1.54 -0.71 -27.84
CA SER A 36 2.53 0.37 -27.86
C SER A 36 3.41 0.32 -26.62
N PHE A 37 4.70 0.59 -26.82
CA PHE A 37 5.73 0.49 -25.78
C PHE A 37 5.52 1.47 -24.62
N VAL A 38 5.20 2.74 -24.93
CA VAL A 38 5.01 3.79 -23.92
C VAL A 38 3.87 3.47 -22.94
N PRO A 39 2.64 3.12 -23.37
CA PRO A 39 1.57 2.77 -22.42
C PRO A 39 1.86 1.47 -21.65
N ALA A 40 2.53 0.48 -22.27
CA ALA A 40 2.95 -0.73 -21.57
C ALA A 40 3.93 -0.43 -20.43
N LEU A 41 4.91 0.44 -20.66
CA LEU A 41 5.86 0.89 -19.64
C LEU A 41 5.18 1.66 -18.50
N LEU A 42 4.21 2.53 -18.80
CA LEU A 42 3.48 3.27 -17.78
C LEU A 42 2.66 2.33 -16.89
N VAL A 43 1.98 1.35 -17.46
CA VAL A 43 1.22 0.34 -16.71
C VAL A 43 2.14 -0.53 -15.85
N PHE A 44 3.29 -0.94 -16.38
CA PHE A 44 4.25 -1.74 -15.62
C PHE A 44 4.91 -0.95 -14.47
N SER A 45 5.22 0.33 -14.72
CA SER A 45 5.77 1.25 -13.71
C SER A 45 4.75 1.51 -12.59
N LEU A 46 3.47 1.66 -12.95
CA LEU A 46 2.37 1.79 -12.00
C LEU A 46 2.22 0.52 -11.14
N ALA A 47 2.32 -0.67 -11.75
CA ALA A 47 2.30 -1.94 -11.02
C ALA A 47 3.45 -2.04 -9.99
N MET A 48 4.67 -1.64 -10.37
CA MET A 48 5.80 -1.61 -9.44
C MET A 48 5.60 -0.57 -8.32
N ALA A 49 5.03 0.59 -8.62
CA ALA A 49 4.70 1.61 -7.61
C ALA A 49 3.65 1.11 -6.60
N CYS A 50 2.60 0.42 -7.05
CA CYS A 50 1.61 -0.21 -6.17
C CYS A 50 2.23 -1.26 -5.24
N ARG A 51 3.25 -1.99 -5.70
CA ARG A 51 4.02 -2.94 -4.87
C ARG A 51 4.91 -2.24 -3.85
N GLY A 52 5.44 -1.07 -4.19
CA GLY A 52 6.17 -0.19 -3.26
C GLY A 52 5.33 0.24 -2.07
N LEU A 53 4.03 0.51 -2.28
CA LEU A 53 3.08 0.82 -1.19
C LEU A 53 2.81 -0.37 -0.26
N HIS A 54 3.11 -1.61 -0.70
CA HIS A 54 3.00 -2.83 0.10
C HIS A 54 4.19 -3.02 1.05
N HIS A 55 5.39 -2.58 0.65
CA HIS A 55 6.64 -2.74 1.40
C HIS A 55 7.11 -1.47 2.12
N GLY A 56 6.58 -0.30 1.76
CA GLY A 56 7.05 1.02 2.21
C GLY A 56 6.25 1.65 3.35
N GLY A 57 5.35 0.92 3.99
CA GLY A 57 4.65 1.37 5.20
C GLY A 57 5.59 1.38 6.41
N VAL A 58 6.69 2.14 6.35
CA VAL A 58 7.54 2.41 7.51
C VAL A 58 6.71 3.25 8.46
N SER A 59 6.17 2.63 9.50
CA SER A 59 5.32 3.32 10.46
C SER A 59 6.16 4.31 11.26
N VAL A 60 5.91 5.60 11.07
CA VAL A 60 6.27 6.59 12.09
C VAL A 60 5.49 6.25 13.36
N ASN A 61 6.09 6.51 14.52
CA ASN A 61 5.50 6.20 15.81
C ASN A 61 4.10 6.84 15.92
N PRO A 62 3.04 6.17 16.41
CA PRO A 62 1.70 6.75 16.49
C PRO A 62 1.61 8.05 17.30
N HIS A 63 2.56 8.24 18.24
CA HIS A 63 2.71 9.47 19.02
C HIS A 63 3.08 10.69 18.15
N ASP A 64 3.60 10.47 16.95
CA ASP A 64 3.94 11.50 15.96
C ASP A 64 2.71 11.94 15.12
N PHE A 65 1.66 11.09 15.05
CA PHE A 65 0.44 11.37 14.28
C PHE A 65 -0.68 12.03 15.11
N ALA A 66 -0.70 11.83 16.42
CA ALA A 66 -1.73 12.37 17.31
C ALA A 66 -1.11 12.88 18.63
N PRO A 67 -0.43 14.04 18.60
CA PRO A 67 0.29 14.56 19.76
C PRO A 67 -0.61 14.98 20.94
N HIS A 68 -1.94 15.06 20.75
CA HIS A 68 -2.86 15.68 21.71
C HIS A 68 -4.01 14.77 22.21
N HIS A 69 -3.91 13.44 22.00
CA HIS A 69 -4.85 12.46 22.57
C HIS A 69 -4.14 11.19 23.12
N THR A 70 -2.82 11.25 23.37
CA THR A 70 -1.99 10.16 23.90
C THR A 70 -2.08 10.03 25.43
N GLY A 71 -3.31 10.03 25.97
CA GLY A 71 -3.55 9.82 27.41
C GLY A 71 -4.11 8.43 27.69
N ALA A 72 -3.25 7.52 28.17
CA ALA A 72 -3.44 6.52 29.25
C ALA A 72 -2.39 5.38 29.22
#